data_AF-A0A350XZ14-F1
#
_entry.id   AF-A0A350XZ14-F1
#
_cell.length_a   1.000
_cell.length_b   1.000
_cell.length_c   1.000
_cell.angle_alpha   90.00
_cell.angle_beta   90.00
_cell.angle_gamma   90.00
#
_symmetry.space_group_name_H-M   'P 1'
#
loop_
_entity.id
_entity.type
_entity.pdbx_description
1 polymer ?
#
loop_
_entity_poly.entity_id
_entity_poly.type
_entity_poly.pdbx_seq_one_letter_code
_entity_poly.pdbx_strand_id
1 'polypeptide(L)'
;MSKVMKNNRYKFYNRRPDGALLEDCVCRAISTATGLKYGAVENLLTLTAEKEACDKLCVCCYHHLLEDVLLYPVFYCDGSETVRDIAEEYPTQKIIIRISGHLTSAIYGTVLDIWDCTGKPVDCFWIVQ
;
A
#
# COMPACT_ATOMS: atom_id res chain seq x y z
N MET A 1 -6.02 -11.84 32.26
CA MET A 1 -6.31 -11.64 30.82
C MET A 1 -6.60 -10.17 30.60
N SER A 2 -5.54 -9.37 30.38
CA SER A 2 -5.71 -7.96 30.02
C SER A 2 -6.28 -7.89 28.63
N LYS A 3 -7.52 -7.41 28.52
CA LYS A 3 -8.15 -7.04 27.25
C LYS A 3 -7.36 -5.84 26.72
N VAL A 4 -6.26 -6.11 26.01
CA VAL A 4 -5.47 -5.08 25.34
C VAL A 4 -6.45 -4.27 24.51
N MET A 5 -6.55 -2.97 24.80
CA MET A 5 -7.33 -2.06 23.98
C MET A 5 -6.82 -2.23 22.55
N LYS A 6 -7.65 -2.78 21.66
CA LYS A 6 -7.34 -2.88 20.22
C LYS A 6 -7.21 -1.45 19.73
N ASN A 7 -5.99 -0.90 19.79
CA ASN A 7 -5.68 0.36 19.15
C ASN A 7 -6.10 0.20 17.70
N ASN A 8 -7.02 1.06 17.24
CA ASN A 8 -7.40 0.99 15.85
C ASN A 8 -6.17 1.43 15.06
N ARG A 9 -5.46 0.47 14.44
CA ARG A 9 -4.25 0.73 13.65
C ARG A 9 -4.56 1.50 12.38
N TYR A 10 -5.78 1.99 12.20
CA TYR A 10 -6.23 2.76 11.06
C TYR A 10 -6.30 4.24 11.40
N LYS A 11 -5.84 5.07 10.46
CA LYS A 11 -6.08 6.50 10.46
C LYS A 11 -6.52 6.92 9.06
N PHE A 12 -7.66 7.62 9.00
CA PHE A 12 -8.10 8.24 7.75
C PHE A 12 -7.02 9.18 7.22
N TYR A 13 -6.59 8.95 5.99
CA TYR A 13 -5.56 9.75 5.35
C TYR A 13 -5.71 9.73 3.82
N ASN A 14 -6.01 10.89 3.25
CA ASN A 14 -6.00 11.09 1.80
C ASN A 14 -4.71 11.80 1.39
N ARG A 15 -3.80 11.09 0.71
CA ARG A 15 -2.53 11.63 0.20
C ARG A 15 -2.72 12.53 -1.04
N ARG A 16 -3.87 12.47 -1.71
CA ARG A 16 -4.12 13.15 -2.98
C ARG A 16 -4.04 14.69 -2.77
N PRO A 17 -3.30 15.43 -3.61
CA PRO A 17 -3.03 16.86 -3.36
C PRO A 17 -4.25 17.78 -3.34
N ASP A 18 -5.29 17.46 -4.11
CA ASP A 18 -6.52 18.25 -4.20
C ASP A 18 -7.59 17.83 -3.18
N GLY A 19 -7.31 16.79 -2.37
CA GLY A 19 -8.20 16.28 -1.34
C GLY A 19 -9.41 15.47 -1.84
N ALA A 20 -9.61 15.31 -3.16
CA ALA A 20 -10.77 14.56 -3.64
C ALA A 20 -10.62 13.05 -3.42
N LEU A 21 -11.75 12.36 -3.26
CA LEU A 21 -11.82 10.92 -2.96
C LEU A 21 -12.15 10.16 -4.23
N LEU A 22 -11.14 9.53 -4.85
CA LEU A 22 -11.26 8.80 -6.12
C LEU A 22 -10.72 7.36 -5.99
N GLU A 23 -10.83 6.60 -7.08
CA GLU A 23 -10.25 5.26 -7.23
C GLU A 23 -8.76 5.34 -7.62
N ASP A 24 -7.93 5.86 -6.72
CA ASP A 24 -6.50 6.09 -6.93
C ASP A 24 -5.63 5.42 -5.84
N CYS A 25 -6.10 4.31 -5.29
CA CYS A 25 -5.47 3.63 -4.16
C CYS A 25 -4.00 3.28 -4.42
N VAL A 26 -3.65 2.87 -5.64
CA VAL A 26 -2.26 2.57 -6.06
C VAL A 26 -1.36 3.80 -5.86
N CYS A 27 -1.75 4.96 -6.40
CA CYS A 27 -0.98 6.20 -6.26
C CYS A 27 -0.88 6.64 -4.79
N ARG A 28 -2.00 6.58 -4.04
CA ARG A 28 -2.02 6.99 -2.62
C ARG A 28 -1.12 6.11 -1.77
N ALA A 29 -1.24 4.79 -1.87
CA ALA A 29 -0.48 3.85 -1.05
C ALA A 29 1.03 3.98 -1.32
N ILE A 30 1.43 3.97 -2.60
CA ILE A 30 2.85 4.09 -2.98
C ILE A 30 3.40 5.46 -2.55
N SER A 31 2.70 6.56 -2.82
CA SER A 31 3.16 7.91 -2.41
C SER A 31 3.25 8.06 -0.90
N THR A 32 2.34 7.43 -0.15
CA THR A 32 2.33 7.49 1.31
C THR A 32 3.50 6.72 1.92
N ALA A 33 3.76 5.50 1.45
CA ALA A 33 4.83 4.66 1.98
C ALA A 33 6.23 5.14 1.57
N THR A 34 6.41 5.50 0.31
CA THR A 34 7.72 5.92 -0.24
C THR A 34 8.07 7.37 0.11
N GLY A 35 7.08 8.20 0.40
CA GLY A 35 7.27 9.64 0.55
C GLY A 35 7.43 10.39 -0.78
N LEU A 36 7.43 9.69 -1.92
CA LEU A 36 7.43 10.31 -3.25
C LEU A 36 6.21 11.22 -3.42
N LYS A 37 6.38 12.30 -4.20
CA LYS A 37 5.27 13.18 -4.55
C LYS A 37 4.23 12.38 -5.35
N TYR A 38 2.95 12.66 -5.10
CA TYR A 38 1.84 11.96 -5.75
C TYR A 38 1.98 11.94 -7.28
N GLY A 39 2.20 13.10 -7.91
CA GLY A 39 2.40 13.18 -9.36
C GLY A 39 3.68 12.50 -9.87
N ALA A 40 4.71 12.35 -9.02
CA ALA A 40 5.89 11.56 -9.41
C ALA A 40 5.55 10.06 -9.48
N VAL A 41 4.73 9.56 -8.54
CA VAL A 41 4.22 8.18 -8.59
C VAL A 41 3.33 7.96 -9.81
N GLU A 42 2.43 8.91 -10.12
CA GLU A 42 1.60 8.83 -11.34
C GLU A 42 2.45 8.74 -12.62
N ASN A 43 3.52 9.53 -12.70
CA ASN A 43 4.44 9.52 -13.84
C ASN A 43 5.21 8.19 -13.91
N LEU A 44 5.72 7.69 -12.78
CA LEU A 44 6.41 6.40 -12.74
C LEU A 44 5.52 5.23 -13.15
N LEU A 45 4.26 5.21 -12.69
CA LEU A 45 3.28 4.21 -13.12
C LEU A 45 2.98 4.33 -14.61
N THR A 46 2.90 5.54 -15.16
CA THR A 46 2.67 5.75 -16.60
C THR A 46 3.84 5.20 -17.42
N LEU A 47 5.07 5.55 -17.06
CA LEU A 47 6.28 5.04 -17.73
C LEU A 47 6.42 3.51 -17.61
N THR A 48 6.04 2.95 -16.46
CA THR A 48 6.05 1.49 -16.24
C THR A 48 5.00 0.81 -17.12
N ALA A 49 3.78 1.33 -17.17
CA ALA A 49 2.73 0.82 -18.04
C ALA A 49 3.10 0.87 -19.53
N GLU A 50 3.72 1.95 -19.99
CA GLU A 50 4.22 2.08 -21.36
C GLU A 50 5.29 1.04 -21.67
N LYS A 51 6.25 0.86 -20.75
CA LYS A 51 7.35 -0.10 -20.89
C LYS A 51 6.84 -1.55 -20.92
N GLU A 52 5.91 -1.89 -20.03
CA GLU A 52 5.39 -3.24 -19.86
C GLU A 52 4.12 -3.52 -20.71
N ALA A 53 3.70 -2.54 -21.52
CA ALA A 53 2.50 -2.60 -22.35
C ALA A 53 1.22 -3.05 -21.60
N CYS A 54 1.00 -2.51 -20.40
CA CYS A 54 -0.12 -2.86 -19.52
C CYS A 54 -0.87 -1.62 -18.98
N ASP A 55 -2.00 -1.83 -18.32
CA ASP A 55 -2.77 -0.73 -17.73
C ASP A 55 -2.08 -0.15 -16.49
N LYS A 56 -2.02 1.19 -16.42
CA LYS A 56 -1.32 1.95 -15.37
C LYS A 56 -1.60 1.52 -13.93
N LEU A 57 -2.83 1.11 -13.63
CA LEU A 57 -3.27 0.77 -12.27
C LEU A 57 -3.46 -0.73 -12.05
N CYS A 58 -3.14 -1.57 -13.04
CA CYS A 58 -3.28 -3.01 -12.90
C CYS A 58 -2.17 -3.61 -12.02
N VAL A 59 -2.42 -4.83 -11.54
CA VAL A 59 -1.49 -5.58 -10.68
C VAL A 59 -0.11 -5.70 -11.30
N CYS A 60 -0.03 -6.08 -12.58
CA CYS A 60 1.23 -6.21 -13.31
C CYS A 60 2.06 -4.91 -13.27
N CYS A 61 1.44 -3.75 -13.55
CA CYS A 61 2.13 -2.47 -13.59
C CYS A 61 2.79 -2.11 -12.26
N TYR A 62 2.03 -2.12 -11.16
CA TYR A 62 2.60 -1.70 -9.88
C TYR A 62 3.54 -2.74 -9.28
N HIS A 63 3.42 -4.03 -9.62
CA HIS A 63 4.44 -5.02 -9.26
C HIS A 63 5.78 -4.68 -9.92
N HIS A 64 5.80 -4.42 -11.23
CA HIS A 64 7.04 -4.00 -11.92
C HIS A 64 7.61 -2.70 -11.36
N LEU A 65 6.77 -1.72 -11.04
CA LEU A 65 7.23 -0.48 -10.41
C LEU A 65 7.88 -0.76 -9.04
N LEU A 66 7.23 -1.56 -8.18
CA LEU A 66 7.70 -1.79 -6.82
C LEU A 66 8.94 -2.69 -6.78
N GLU A 67 8.99 -3.73 -7.62
CA GLU A 67 10.01 -4.78 -7.55
C GLU A 67 11.19 -4.52 -8.49
N ASP A 68 10.97 -4.04 -9.72
CA ASP A 68 12.04 -3.88 -10.71
C ASP A 68 12.61 -2.46 -10.77
N VAL A 69 11.76 -1.45 -10.52
CA VAL A 69 12.17 -0.04 -10.60
C VAL A 69 12.58 0.49 -9.22
N LEU A 70 11.77 0.23 -8.19
CA LEU A 70 12.02 0.70 -6.82
C LEU A 70 12.75 -0.34 -5.95
N LEU A 71 12.90 -1.57 -6.44
CA LEU A 71 13.70 -2.64 -5.82
C LEU A 71 13.24 -3.00 -4.39
N TYR A 72 11.94 -2.91 -4.11
CA TYR A 72 11.39 -3.32 -2.82
C TYR A 72 11.14 -4.82 -2.76
N PRO A 73 11.56 -5.50 -1.67
CA PRO A 73 11.29 -6.92 -1.50
C PRO A 73 9.80 -7.17 -1.30
N VAL A 74 9.28 -8.15 -2.03
CA VAL A 74 7.89 -8.63 -1.94
C VAL A 74 7.81 -9.86 -1.02
N PHE A 75 6.74 -9.93 -0.23
CA PHE A 75 6.41 -11.05 0.65
C PHE A 75 4.98 -11.49 0.34
N TYR A 76 4.78 -12.77 0.04
CA TYR A 76 3.48 -13.34 -0.29
C TYR A 76 2.84 -13.98 0.94
N CYS A 77 1.54 -13.78 1.09
CA CYS A 77 0.70 -14.35 2.15
C CYS A 77 -0.24 -15.40 1.54
N ASP A 78 -0.70 -16.34 2.36
CA ASP A 78 -1.69 -17.34 1.95
C ASP A 78 -3.15 -16.87 2.16
N GLY A 79 -3.32 -15.63 2.58
CA GLY A 79 -4.60 -15.01 2.90
C GLY A 79 -5.06 -15.22 4.34
N SER A 80 -4.26 -15.86 5.19
CA SER A 80 -4.57 -16.02 6.62
C SER A 80 -4.33 -14.75 7.44
N GLU A 81 -3.36 -13.92 7.05
CA GLU A 81 -3.08 -12.64 7.69
C GLU A 81 -3.98 -11.52 7.17
N THR A 82 -4.40 -10.64 8.09
CA THR A 82 -5.09 -9.40 7.75
C THR A 82 -4.12 -8.23 7.62
N VAL A 83 -4.58 -7.13 7.01
CA VAL A 83 -3.83 -5.87 6.93
C VAL A 83 -3.36 -5.41 8.32
N ARG A 84 -4.17 -5.64 9.36
CA ARG A 84 -3.81 -5.35 10.75
C ARG A 84 -2.64 -6.21 11.22
N ASP A 85 -2.69 -7.51 10.95
CA ASP A 85 -1.67 -8.45 11.40
C ASP A 85 -0.31 -8.06 10.80
N ILE A 86 -0.26 -7.77 9.48
CA ILE A 86 0.97 -7.30 8.84
C ILE A 86 1.44 -5.96 9.42
N ALA A 87 0.54 -5.00 9.68
CA ALA A 87 0.91 -3.73 10.30
C ALA A 87 1.46 -3.90 11.74
N GLU A 88 0.98 -4.89 12.49
CA GLU A 88 1.43 -5.17 13.86
C GLU A 88 2.74 -5.97 13.89
N GLU A 89 2.97 -6.83 12.91
CA GLU A 89 4.21 -7.60 12.76
C GLU A 89 5.40 -6.71 12.35
N TYR A 90 5.15 -5.68 11.54
CA TYR A 90 6.18 -4.75 11.06
C TYR A 90 6.00 -3.30 11.58
N PRO A 91 6.00 -3.07 12.91
CA PRO A 91 5.60 -1.79 13.50
C PRO A 91 6.66 -0.68 13.33
N THR A 92 7.87 -1.01 12.88
CA THR A 92 8.95 -0.04 12.60
C THR A 92 9.17 0.20 11.12
N GLN A 93 8.45 -0.51 10.25
CA GLN A 93 8.64 -0.42 8.80
C GLN A 93 7.56 0.46 8.16
N LYS A 94 7.85 0.89 6.93
CA LYS A 94 6.85 1.40 6.01
C LYS A 94 6.54 0.28 5.02
N ILE A 95 5.27 -0.05 4.89
CA ILE A 95 4.83 -1.19 4.09
C ILE A 95 3.73 -0.77 3.13
N ILE A 96 3.76 -1.34 1.93
CA ILE A 96 2.69 -1.28 0.94
C ILE A 96 2.03 -2.66 0.95
N ILE A 97 0.72 -2.72 1.07
CA ILE A 97 -0.02 -3.97 1.28
C ILE A 97 -1.08 -4.11 0.19
N ARG A 98 -1.08 -5.25 -0.48
CA ARG A 98 -2.09 -5.63 -1.47
C ARG A 98 -3.15 -6.52 -0.84
N ILE A 99 -4.39 -6.16 -1.09
CA ILE A 99 -5.57 -6.98 -0.86
C ILE A 99 -6.35 -7.09 -2.18
N SER A 100 -7.35 -7.97 -2.24
CA SER A 100 -8.19 -8.09 -3.44
C SER A 100 -8.82 -6.74 -3.85
N GLY A 101 -8.45 -6.27 -5.05
CA GLY A 101 -8.95 -5.04 -5.66
C GLY A 101 -8.45 -3.73 -5.06
N HIS A 102 -7.50 -3.75 -4.11
CA HIS A 102 -7.08 -2.53 -3.42
C HIS A 102 -5.62 -2.57 -2.95
N LEU A 103 -4.99 -1.40 -2.93
CA LEU A 103 -3.64 -1.21 -2.39
C LEU A 103 -3.70 -0.20 -1.26
N THR A 104 -3.12 -0.56 -0.11
CA THR A 104 -3.03 0.28 1.08
C THR A 104 -1.59 0.40 1.55
N SER A 105 -1.36 1.21 2.58
CA SER A 105 -0.04 1.34 3.20
C SER A 105 -0.15 1.39 4.72
N ALA A 106 0.85 0.86 5.41
CA ALA A 106 1.02 1.09 6.84
C ALA A 106 2.38 1.71 7.12
N ILE A 107 2.38 2.75 7.96
CA ILE A 107 3.56 3.52 8.34
C ILE A 107 3.74 3.34 9.83
N TYR A 108 4.82 2.67 10.23
CA TYR A 108 5.13 2.40 11.63
C TYR A 108 3.95 1.77 12.39
N GLY A 109 3.39 0.73 11.75
CA GLY A 109 2.23 -0.01 12.25
C GLY A 109 0.91 0.74 12.25
N THR A 110 0.79 1.87 11.54
CA THR A 110 -0.48 2.58 11.32
C THR A 110 -0.87 2.54 9.85
N VAL A 111 -1.96 1.87 9.53
CA VAL A 111 -2.64 1.84 8.23
C VAL A 111 -3.19 3.22 7.90
N LEU A 112 -2.78 3.75 6.74
CA LEU A 112 -3.17 5.06 6.23
C LEU A 112 -3.96 4.88 4.94
N ASP A 113 -5.26 5.14 5.00
CA ASP A 113 -6.16 4.99 3.87
C ASP A 113 -7.40 5.87 4.02
N ILE A 114 -8.26 5.93 3.00
CA ILE A 114 -9.52 6.66 3.04
C ILE A 114 -10.67 5.85 3.64
N TRP A 115 -10.46 4.55 3.89
CA TRP A 115 -11.41 3.66 4.55
C TRP A 115 -10.69 2.59 5.39
N ASP A 116 -11.38 2.06 6.41
CA ASP A 116 -10.78 1.07 7.31
C ASP A 116 -10.73 -0.32 6.65
N CYS A 117 -9.59 -0.64 6.05
CA CYS A 117 -9.32 -1.94 5.43
C CYS A 117 -8.60 -2.93 6.35
N THR A 118 -8.47 -2.64 7.65
CA THR A 118 -7.59 -3.39 8.57
C THR A 118 -7.96 -4.86 8.72
N GLY A 119 -9.24 -5.22 8.56
CA GLY A 119 -9.73 -6.61 8.68
C GLY A 119 -9.73 -7.40 7.37
N LYS A 120 -9.12 -6.88 6.30
CA LYS A 120 -9.11 -7.56 4.99
C LYS A 120 -7.91 -8.51 4.88
N PRO A 121 -8.08 -9.68 4.23
CA PRO A 121 -6.99 -10.63 4.02
C PRO A 121 -5.96 -10.06 3.05
N VAL A 122 -4.69 -10.33 3.33
CA VAL A 122 -3.54 -9.86 2.55
C VAL A 122 -3.13 -10.91 1.53
N ASP A 123 -2.86 -10.46 0.30
CA ASP A 123 -2.33 -11.31 -0.75
C ASP A 123 -0.79 -11.25 -0.74
N CYS A 124 -0.23 -10.04 -0.70
CA CYS A 124 1.20 -9.78 -0.58
C CYS A 124 1.46 -8.37 -0.03
N PHE A 125 2.69 -8.12 0.37
CA PHE A 125 3.15 -6.80 0.80
C PHE A 125 4.61 -6.54 0.40
N TRP A 126 4.99 -5.26 0.37
CA TRP A 126 6.36 -4.81 0.11
C TRP A 126 6.86 -3.97 1.28
N ILE A 127 8.13 -4.16 1.65
CA ILE A 127 8.81 -3.33 2.66
C ILE A 127 9.58 -2.20 1.96
N VAL A 128 9.24 -0.96 2.31
CA VAL A 128 9.91 0.24 1.81
C VAL A 128 11.11 0.56 2.72
N GLN A 129 12.30 0.66 2.11
CA GLN A 129 13.57 0.99 2.78
C GLN A 129 13.78 2.50 2.94
#